data_AF-A0A8I2B6N9-F1
#
_entry.id   AF-A0A8I2B6N9-F1
#
_cell.length_a   1.000
_cell.length_b   1.000
_cell.length_c   1.000
_cell.angle_alpha   90.00
_cell.angle_beta   90.00
_cell.angle_gamma   90.00
#
_symmetry.space_group_name_H-M   'P 1'
#
loop_
_entity.id
_entity.type
_entity.pdbx_description
1 polymer ?
#
loop_
_entity_poly.entity_id
_entity_poly.type
_entity_poly.pdbx_seq_one_letter_code
_entity_poly.pdbx_strand_id
1 'polypeptide(L)' 'MALLITDKCINCDMCEPECPNQAIAMGAQVYEIDPDRCTECVGHYDTPTCIKVCPIDCLITDPARTETDEQLCETFA' A
#
# COMPACT_ATOMS: atom_id res chain seq x y z
N MET A 1 -3.93 -6.42 -6.59
CA MET A 1 -3.14 -5.22 -6.93
C MET A 1 -2.78 -4.53 -5.64
N ALA A 2 -1.51 -4.17 -5.48
CA ALA A 2 -0.99 -3.52 -4.28
C ALA A 2 -0.39 -2.16 -4.64
N LEU A 3 -0.37 -1.24 -3.66
CA LEU A 3 0.37 0.01 -3.77
C LEU A 3 1.82 -0.20 -3.36
N LEU A 4 2.72 0.56 -3.98
CA LEU A 4 4.15 0.57 -3.71
C LEU A 4 4.57 2.00 -3.32
N ILE A 5 5.31 2.12 -2.23
CA ILE A 5 5.96 3.38 -1.84
C ILE A 5 7.31 3.49 -2.57
N THR A 6 7.52 4.61 -3.24
CA THR A 6 8.78 4.89 -3.96
C THR A 6 9.87 5.40 -3.02
N ASP A 7 11.11 5.43 -3.52
CA ASP A 7 12.30 5.99 -2.89
C ASP A 7 12.20 7.49 -2.57
N LYS A 8 11.17 8.17 -3.09
CA LYS A 8 10.87 9.57 -2.78
C LYS A 8 10.30 9.77 -1.37
N CYS A 9 9.91 8.70 -0.68
CA CYS A 9 9.34 8.78 0.67
C CYS A 9 10.28 9.53 1.64
N ILE A 10 9.69 10.44 2.42
CA ILE A 10 10.41 11.28 3.40
C ILE A 10 10.29 10.79 4.85
N ASN A 11 9.73 9.59 5.07
CA ASN A 11 9.52 9.02 6.40
C ASN A 11 8.79 9.97 7.37
N CYS A 12 7.62 10.46 6.94
CA CYS A 12 6.79 11.38 7.73
C CYS A 12 5.81 10.66 8.69
N ASP A 13 5.82 9.33 8.73
CA ASP A 13 5.04 8.45 9.61
C ASP A 13 3.50 8.58 9.51
N MET A 14 2.98 9.34 8.54
CA MET A 14 1.53 9.61 8.42
C MET A 14 0.73 8.45 7.82
N CYS A 15 1.35 7.62 6.99
CA CYS A 15 0.62 6.57 6.26
C CYS A 15 0.46 5.26 7.05
N GLU A 16 1.39 4.94 7.95
CA GLU A 16 1.38 3.74 8.79
C GLU A 16 0.11 3.60 9.65
N PRO A 17 -0.29 4.59 10.48
CA PRO A 17 -1.47 4.45 11.34
C PRO A 17 -2.80 4.47 10.58
N GLU A 18 -2.80 4.97 9.35
CA GLU A 18 -4.00 5.12 8.51
C GLU A 18 -4.33 3.85 7.72
N CYS A 19 -3.40 2.89 7.66
CA CYS A 19 -3.63 1.64 6.93
C CYS A 19 -4.50 0.68 7.76
N PRO A 20 -5.74 0.37 7.34
CA PRO A 20 -6.65 -0.49 8.12
C PRO A 20 -6.12 -1.92 8.28
N ASN A 21 -5.34 -2.40 7.29
CA ASN A 21 -4.76 -3.73 7.29
C ASN A 21 -3.36 -3.77 7.92
N GLN A 22 -2.84 -2.63 8.40
CA GLN A 22 -1.45 -2.47 8.86
C GLN A 22 -0.44 -3.07 7.87
N ALA A 23 -0.65 -2.81 6.58
CA ALA A 23 0.20 -3.27 5.49
C ALA A 23 1.46 -2.41 5.32
N ILE A 24 1.54 -1.25 5.98
CA ILE A 24 2.64 -0.29 5.83
C ILE A 24 3.56 -0.40 7.05
N ALA A 25 4.85 -0.53 6.82
CA ALA A 25 5.85 -0.60 7.88
C ALA A 25 7.15 0.12 7.47
N MET A 26 7.95 0.53 8.46
CA MET A 26 9.26 1.11 8.21
C MET A 26 10.22 0.05 7.67
N GLY A 27 10.70 0.25 6.44
CA GLY A 27 11.67 -0.61 5.77
C GLY A 27 13.12 -0.25 6.08
N ALA A 28 14.03 -0.58 5.17
CA ALA A 28 15.46 -0.35 5.37
C ALA A 28 15.86 1.14 5.24
N GLN A 29 15.17 1.88 4.37
CA GLN A 29 15.46 3.30 4.11
C GLN A 29 14.19 4.16 4.05
N VAL A 30 13.10 3.57 3.54
CA VAL A 30 11.81 4.21 3.38
C VAL A 30 10.73 3.30 3.95
N TYR A 31 9.54 3.85 4.14
CA TYR A 31 8.34 3.03 4.35
C TYR A 31 8.11 2.07 3.19
N GLU A 32 7.74 0.84 3.52
CA GLU A 32 7.45 -0.25 2.58
C GLU A 32 6.02 -0.75 2.81
N ILE A 33 5.36 -1.16 1.73
CA ILE A 33 4.02 -1.74 1.77
C ILE A 33 4.14 -3.24 1.53
N ASP A 34 3.58 -4.03 2.43
CA ASP A 34 3.39 -5.46 2.27
C ASP A 34 2.26 -5.71 1.25
N PRO A 35 2.58 -6.23 0.05
CA PRO A 35 1.58 -6.45 -0.99
C PRO A 35 0.56 -7.51 -0.61
N ASP A 36 0.92 -8.46 0.25
CA ASP A 36 0.03 -9.55 0.65
C ASP A 36 -1.08 -9.06 1.61
N ARG A 37 -0.90 -7.85 2.17
CA ARG A 37 -1.86 -7.20 3.08
C ARG A 37 -2.52 -5.96 2.47
N CYS A 38 -2.01 -5.47 1.35
CA CYS A 38 -2.52 -4.27 0.70
C CYS A 38 -3.75 -4.60 -0.15
N THR A 39 -4.93 -4.11 0.26
CA THR A 39 -6.18 -4.27 -0.49
C THR A 39 -6.63 -3.00 -1.19
N GLU A 40 -5.72 -2.02 -1.38
CA GLU A 40 -6.08 -0.67 -1.85
C GLU A 40 -7.18 0.02 -1.03
N CYS A 41 -7.31 -0.37 0.25
CA CYS A 41 -8.41 0.02 1.14
C CYS A 41 -9.81 -0.42 0.68
N VAL A 42 -9.94 -1.27 -0.34
CA VAL A 42 -11.21 -1.84 -0.78
C VAL A 42 -11.86 -2.61 0.37
N GLY A 43 -13.15 -2.35 0.61
CA GLY A 43 -13.91 -2.90 1.74
C GLY A 43 -13.86 -2.07 3.02
N HIS A 44 -12.94 -1.10 3.12
CA HIS A 44 -12.84 -0.18 4.26
C HIS A 44 -13.15 1.28 3.87
N TYR A 45 -12.61 1.74 2.75
CA TYR A 45 -12.74 3.11 2.25
C TYR A 45 -12.92 3.13 0.73
N ASP A 46 -13.54 4.18 0.19
CA ASP A 46 -13.72 4.35 -1.27
C ASP A 46 -12.40 4.66 -2.01
N THR A 47 -11.38 5.10 -1.28
CA THR A 47 -10.09 5.56 -1.83
C THR A 47 -8.97 5.24 -0.85
N PRO A 48 -7.74 4.95 -1.33
CA PRO A 48 -6.62 4.63 -0.45
C PRO A 48 -6.26 5.78 0.48
N THR A 49 -6.37 5.57 1.80
CA THR A 49 -6.08 6.61 2.80
C THR A 49 -4.60 6.99 2.79
N CYS A 50 -3.70 6.04 2.55
CA CYS A 50 -2.26 6.28 2.44
C CYS A 50 -1.90 7.30 1.34
N ILE A 51 -2.64 7.33 0.23
CA ILE A 51 -2.46 8.33 -0.84
C ILE A 51 -2.95 9.70 -0.36
N LYS A 52 -4.12 9.76 0.32
CA LYS A 52 -4.68 11.02 0.82
C LYS A 52 -3.79 11.73 1.83
N VAL A 53 -3.07 10.97 2.66
CA VAL A 53 -2.21 11.53 3.73
C VAL A 53 -0.77 11.74 3.28
N CYS A 54 -0.38 11.26 2.10
CA CYS A 54 0.99 11.42 1.62
C CYS A 54 1.23 12.88 1.17
N PRO A 55 2.16 13.62 1.81
CA PRO A 55 2.38 15.03 1.48
C PRO A 55 3.10 15.25 0.13
N ILE A 56 3.70 14.20 -0.43
CA ILE A 56 4.56 14.26 -1.62
C ILE A 56 4.11 13.31 -2.74
N ASP A 57 2.97 12.65 -2.56
CA ASP A 57 2.37 11.70 -3.52
C ASP A 57 3.39 10.69 -4.10
N CYS A 58 4.09 9.99 -3.19
CA CYS A 58 5.15 9.05 -3.54
C CYS A 58 4.67 7.59 -3.69
N LEU A 59 3.36 7.36 -3.74
CA LEU A 59 2.75 6.04 -3.89
C LEU A 59 2.38 5.79 -5.35
N ILE A 60 2.74 4.61 -5.87
CA ILE A 60 2.37 4.14 -7.20
C ILE A 60 1.70 2.78 -7.11
N THR A 61 0.98 2.36 -8.15
CA THR A 61 0.57 0.95 -8.28
C THR A 61 1.81 0.10 -8.52
N ASP A 62 1.95 -1.01 -7.81
CA ASP A 62 3.11 -1.89 -7.95
C ASP A 62 3.12 -2.54 -9.35
N PRO A 63 4.08 -2.21 -10.23
CA PRO A 63 4.16 -2.80 -11.56
C PRO A 63 4.66 -4.26 -11.53
N ALA A 64 5.39 -4.68 -10.49
CA ALA A 64 5.94 -6.03 -10.35
C ALA A 64 4.90 -7.04 -9.80
N ARG A 65 3.85 -6.55 -9.14
CA ARG A 65 2.70 -7.33 -8.65
C ARG A 65 1.43 -6.97 -9.44
N THR A 66 1.47 -7.16 -10.76
CA THR A 66 0.28 -7.11 -11.62
C THR A 66 -0.46 -8.45 -11.54
N GLU A 67 -1.10 -8.70 -10.40
CA GLU A 67 -1.98 -9.87 -10.20
C GLU A 67 -3.39 -9.52 -10.70
N THR A 68 -3.98 -10.40 -11.52
CA THR A 68 -5.38 -10.27 -11.93
C THR A 68 -6.31 -10.60 -10.75
N ASP A 69 -7.53 -10.05 -10.75
CA ASP A 69 -8.57 -10.30 -9.73
C ASP A 69 -8.74 -11.80 -9.38
N GLU A 70 -8.60 -12.67 -10.37
CA GLU A 70 -8.71 -14.13 -10.19
C GLU A 70 -7.55 -14.74 -9.36
N GLN A 71 -6.33 -14.20 -9.47
CA GLN A 71 -5.15 -14.73 -8.76
C GLN A 71 -5.14 -14.34 -7.27
N LEU A 72 -5.76 -13.19 -6.95
CA LEU A 72 -5.97 -12.76 -5.55
C LEU A 72 -6.98 -13.65 -4.84
N CYS A 73 -7.98 -14.17 -5.55
CA CYS A 73 -9.03 -15.01 -4.98
C CYS A 73 -8.50 -16.41 -4.58
N GLU A 74 -7.53 -16.97 -5.31
CA GLU A 74 -6.95 -18.29 -5.03
C GLU A 74 -5.92 -18.30 -3.88
N THR A 75 -5.26 -17.18 -3.60
CA THR A 75 -4.24 -17.11 -2.54
C THR A 75 -4.87 -17.11 -1.13
N PHE A 76 -6.18 -16.86 -1.03
CA PHE A 76 -6.95 -16.90 0.21
C PHE A 76 -7.98 -18.05 0.29
N ALA A 77 -7.86 -19.09 -0.56
CA ALA A 77 -8.69 -20.30 -0.52
C ALA A 77 -8.10 -21.43 0.34
#